data_AF-A0A2D9SSI2-F1
#
_entry.id   AF-A0A2D9SSI2-F1
#
_cell.length_a   1.000
_cell.length_b   1.000
_cell.length_c   1.000
_cell.angle_alpha   90.00
_cell.angle_beta   90.00
_cell.angle_gamma   90.00
#
_symmetry.space_group_name_H-M   'P 1'
#
loop_
_entity.id
_entity.type
_entity.pdbx_description
1 polymer ?
#
loop_
_entity_poly.entity_id
_entity_poly.type
_entity_poly.pdbx_seq_one_letter_code
_entity_poly.pdbx_strand_id
1 'polypeptide(L)'
;MPLTQRAKELIQSLGLQFLNLEAGLFSLVRVSDIEISSADQASAASNAIYMMLNTEVPINYVQWLYSDDYHVLIEGGPADYYLFHEDGSSHKQTMGRDLNKDQRMIIAAPGGTAKAIVLHEDTDFILVGSVLSPAWSPHRAKIGADQRFVDKFAGSSPWATAAFIRKLIGPNFDKRMGGKDASLNLELQADGQITWQGMQLSLKQLSQQMLHFKSQNPDTPIHLQINDLSPPEAISNIVSLARETGANLHMNKISCNSPLP
;
A
#
# COMPACT_ATOMS: atom_id res chain seq x y z
N MET A 1 8.68 -20.09 -10.52
CA MET A 1 8.08 -21.39 -10.14
C MET A 1 6.59 -21.20 -9.87
N PRO A 2 5.71 -22.18 -10.14
CA PRO A 2 4.29 -22.05 -9.82
C PRO A 2 4.08 -21.95 -8.30
N LEU A 3 3.04 -21.23 -7.88
CA LEU A 3 2.64 -21.11 -6.47
C LEU A 3 2.47 -22.49 -5.81
N THR A 4 3.09 -22.66 -4.63
CA THR A 4 2.96 -23.88 -3.82
C THR A 4 1.56 -24.02 -3.24
N GLN A 5 1.19 -25.25 -2.87
CA GLN A 5 -0.10 -25.53 -2.25
C GLN A 5 -0.29 -24.75 -0.93
N ARG A 6 0.79 -24.63 -0.14
CA ARG A 6 0.77 -23.87 1.12
C ARG A 6 0.51 -22.39 0.90
N ALA A 7 1.14 -21.78 -0.10
CA ALA A 7 0.90 -20.38 -0.42
C ALA A 7 -0.56 -20.14 -0.84
N LYS A 8 -1.14 -21.04 -1.65
CA LYS A 8 -2.55 -20.95 -2.06
C LYS A 8 -3.51 -21.05 -0.87
N GLU A 9 -3.27 -21.97 0.06
CA GLU A 9 -4.06 -22.11 1.29
C GLU A 9 -4.01 -20.85 2.16
N LEU A 10 -2.84 -20.25 2.31
CA LEU A 10 -2.67 -18.99 3.05
C LEU A 10 -3.39 -17.83 2.36
N ILE A 11 -3.27 -17.70 1.04
CA ILE A 11 -3.98 -16.68 0.25
C ILE A 11 -5.49 -16.79 0.47
N GLN A 12 -6.04 -18.00 0.35
CA GLN A 12 -7.47 -18.23 0.51
C GLN A 12 -7.94 -18.01 1.95
N SER A 13 -7.25 -18.58 2.93
CA SER A 13 -7.68 -18.54 4.35
C SER A 13 -7.56 -17.15 4.97
N LEU A 14 -6.58 -16.36 4.53
CA LEU A 14 -6.37 -14.99 5.03
C LEU A 14 -7.04 -13.94 4.14
N GLY A 15 -7.72 -14.35 3.06
CA GLY A 15 -8.39 -13.45 2.14
C GLY A 15 -7.44 -12.45 1.48
N LEU A 16 -6.22 -12.89 1.12
CA LEU A 16 -5.21 -12.01 0.53
C LEU A 16 -5.63 -11.60 -0.87
N GLN A 17 -5.54 -10.30 -1.15
CA GLN A 17 -5.87 -9.68 -2.44
C GLN A 17 -4.67 -8.93 -2.97
N PHE A 18 -4.61 -8.71 -4.29
CA PHE A 18 -3.52 -7.97 -4.89
C PHE A 18 -3.49 -6.52 -4.38
N LEU A 19 -2.30 -6.06 -3.97
CA LEU A 19 -2.08 -4.69 -3.54
C LEU A 19 -1.75 -3.82 -4.76
N ASN A 20 -2.68 -2.96 -5.16
CA ASN A 20 -2.49 -2.11 -6.33
C ASN A 20 -1.27 -1.19 -6.17
N LEU A 21 -0.55 -0.97 -7.27
CA LEU A 21 0.65 -0.14 -7.39
C LEU A 21 1.89 -0.65 -6.62
N GLU A 22 1.79 -1.00 -5.34
CA GLU A 22 2.93 -1.50 -4.56
C GLU A 22 3.32 -2.94 -4.95
N ALA A 23 2.39 -3.70 -5.54
CA ALA A 23 2.50 -5.13 -5.80
C ALA A 23 2.69 -5.99 -4.53
N GLY A 24 2.42 -7.28 -4.67
CA GLY A 24 2.24 -8.20 -3.55
C GLY A 24 0.77 -8.45 -3.23
N LEU A 25 0.52 -9.24 -2.19
CA LEU A 25 -0.82 -9.54 -1.71
C LEU A 25 -0.99 -9.03 -0.29
N PHE A 26 -2.19 -8.61 0.10
CA PHE A 26 -2.48 -8.15 1.45
C PHE A 26 -3.92 -8.45 1.88
N SER A 27 -4.15 -8.42 3.19
CA SER A 27 -5.50 -8.29 3.73
C SER A 27 -5.48 -7.44 5.00
N LEU A 28 -6.51 -6.62 5.18
CA LEU A 28 -6.65 -5.78 6.36
C LEU A 28 -7.16 -6.59 7.55
N VAL A 29 -6.38 -6.61 8.64
CA VAL A 29 -6.76 -7.30 9.88
C VAL A 29 -7.53 -6.34 10.80
N ARG A 30 -7.00 -5.14 11.00
CA ARG A 30 -7.61 -4.15 11.90
C ARG A 30 -7.18 -2.73 11.54
N VAL A 31 -8.08 -1.78 11.74
CA VAL A 31 -7.76 -0.36 11.97
C VAL A 31 -8.17 -0.04 13.40
N SER A 32 -7.29 0.60 14.16
CA SER A 32 -7.57 0.97 15.56
C SER A 32 -8.83 1.84 15.66
N ASP A 33 -9.56 1.68 16.76
CA ASP A 33 -10.68 2.56 17.13
C ASP A 33 -10.22 3.68 18.07
N ILE A 34 -8.99 3.57 18.59
CA ILE A 34 -8.33 4.63 19.34
C ILE A 34 -7.86 5.67 18.34
N GLU A 35 -8.29 6.90 18.54
CA GLU A 35 -7.82 8.06 17.80
C GLU A 35 -6.64 8.73 18.53
N ILE A 36 -5.66 9.19 17.76
CA ILE A 36 -4.52 9.96 18.23
C ILE A 36 -4.40 11.24 17.40
N SER A 37 -3.78 12.27 17.97
CA SER A 37 -3.32 13.44 17.22
C SER A 37 -1.88 13.23 16.80
N SER A 38 -1.61 13.18 15.50
CA SER A 38 -0.24 13.22 14.95
C SER A 38 0.06 14.59 14.34
N ALA A 39 1.33 14.83 13.99
CA ALA A 39 1.78 16.15 13.53
C ALA A 39 1.09 16.63 12.24
N ASP A 40 0.51 15.72 11.46
CA ASP A 40 -0.25 16.02 10.26
C ASP A 40 -1.76 16.19 10.50
N GLN A 41 -2.40 15.30 11.28
CA GLN A 41 -3.84 15.32 11.59
C GLN A 41 -4.25 14.29 12.66
N ALA A 42 -5.51 14.32 13.08
CA ALA A 42 -6.13 13.21 13.82
C ALA A 42 -6.19 11.93 12.97
N SER A 43 -5.93 10.78 13.59
CA SER A 43 -5.93 9.48 12.91
C SER A 43 -6.12 8.32 13.88
N ALA A 44 -6.52 7.17 13.36
CA ALA A 44 -6.43 5.93 14.12
C ALA A 44 -4.98 5.67 14.55
N ALA A 45 -4.81 5.14 15.76
CA ALA A 45 -3.49 4.87 16.34
C ALA A 45 -2.65 3.94 15.44
N SER A 46 -3.28 2.96 14.79
CA SER A 46 -2.59 2.04 13.90
C SER A 46 -3.53 1.32 12.94
N ASN A 47 -2.97 0.68 11.92
CA ASN A 47 -3.59 -0.43 11.22
C ASN A 47 -2.65 -1.62 11.14
N ALA A 48 -3.21 -2.83 11.06
CA ALA A 48 -2.48 -4.08 10.91
C ALA A 48 -2.99 -4.82 9.67
N ILE A 49 -2.07 -5.34 8.88
CA ILE A 49 -2.36 -6.13 7.68
C ILE A 49 -1.56 -7.43 7.69
N TYR A 50 -2.07 -8.46 7.00
CA TYR A 50 -1.20 -9.48 6.43
C TYR A 50 -0.65 -8.97 5.10
N MET A 51 0.62 -9.24 4.81
CA MET A 51 1.23 -8.99 3.51
C MET A 51 2.03 -10.21 3.07
N MET A 52 1.92 -10.56 1.80
CA MET A 52 2.64 -11.67 1.18
C MET A 52 3.31 -11.24 -0.14
N LEU A 53 4.55 -11.69 -0.33
CA LEU A 53 5.17 -11.83 -1.65
C LEU A 53 5.32 -13.30 -1.98
N ASN A 54 5.25 -13.62 -3.26
CA ASN A 54 5.42 -14.98 -3.78
C ASN A 54 6.12 -14.93 -5.15
N THR A 55 6.30 -16.09 -5.78
CA THR A 55 6.99 -16.18 -7.08
C THR A 55 6.30 -15.46 -8.24
N GLU A 56 5.01 -15.16 -8.14
CA GLU A 56 4.25 -14.41 -9.17
C GLU A 56 4.33 -12.90 -8.92
N VAL A 57 4.39 -12.48 -7.66
CA VAL A 57 4.55 -11.09 -7.22
C VAL A 57 5.76 -10.97 -6.27
N PRO A 58 6.99 -11.11 -6.78
CA PRO A 58 8.19 -11.26 -5.94
C PRO A 58 8.75 -9.93 -5.42
N ILE A 59 8.20 -8.79 -5.86
CA ILE A 59 8.67 -7.46 -5.48
C ILE A 59 7.48 -6.66 -4.96
N ASN A 60 7.68 -6.07 -3.79
CA ASN A 60 6.90 -4.93 -3.31
C ASN A 60 7.69 -3.68 -3.66
N TYR A 61 7.19 -2.91 -4.62
CA TYR A 61 7.86 -1.77 -5.24
C TYR A 61 7.99 -0.58 -4.31
N VAL A 62 8.91 0.33 -4.62
CA VAL A 62 9.23 1.52 -3.83
C VAL A 62 7.97 2.26 -3.36
N GLN A 63 7.78 2.31 -2.05
CA GLN A 63 6.80 3.16 -1.38
C GLN A 63 7.41 3.91 -0.21
N TRP A 64 7.02 5.18 -0.09
CA TRP A 64 7.35 6.06 1.02
C TRP A 64 6.16 6.18 1.97
N LEU A 65 6.43 6.13 3.27
CA LEU A 65 5.42 6.20 4.30
C LEU A 65 5.76 7.29 5.32
N TYR A 66 4.76 8.06 5.72
CA TYR A 66 4.85 8.99 6.85
C TYR A 66 4.99 8.24 8.17
N SER A 67 4.28 7.12 8.31
CA SER A 67 4.19 6.32 9.53
C SER A 67 5.37 5.37 9.68
N ASP A 68 5.69 5.01 10.93
CA ASP A 68 6.55 3.86 11.20
C ASP A 68 5.83 2.59 10.74
N ASP A 69 6.56 1.69 10.06
CA ASP A 69 6.07 0.38 9.65
C ASP A 69 6.92 -0.74 10.26
N TYR A 70 6.26 -1.64 10.98
CA TYR A 70 6.87 -2.81 11.59
C TYR A 70 6.38 -4.06 10.88
N HIS A 71 7.30 -4.76 10.22
CA HIS A 71 7.03 -6.06 9.60
C HIS A 71 7.52 -7.17 10.53
N VAL A 72 6.64 -8.10 10.86
CA VAL A 72 6.92 -9.29 11.69
C VAL A 72 6.72 -10.53 10.84
N LEU A 73 7.77 -11.35 10.73
CA LEU A 73 7.74 -12.60 9.98
C LEU A 73 6.74 -13.58 10.59
N ILE A 74 5.84 -14.11 9.77
CA ILE A 74 4.92 -15.19 10.13
C ILE A 74 5.42 -16.50 9.54
N GLU A 75 5.54 -16.58 8.21
CA GLU A 75 5.89 -17.82 7.50
C GLU A 75 6.69 -17.54 6.21
N GLY A 76 7.46 -18.51 5.74
CA GLY A 76 8.28 -18.39 4.53
C GLY A 76 9.55 -17.56 4.73
N GLY A 77 9.93 -16.82 3.69
CA GLY A 77 11.20 -16.08 3.61
C GLY A 77 12.39 -16.97 3.24
N PRO A 78 13.55 -16.37 2.96
CA PRO A 78 13.89 -14.96 3.21
C PRO A 78 13.44 -13.95 2.15
N ALA A 79 13.41 -12.67 2.53
CA ALA A 79 13.25 -11.54 1.62
C ALA A 79 14.15 -10.37 2.04
N ASP A 80 14.67 -9.61 1.07
CA ASP A 80 15.49 -8.43 1.29
C ASP A 80 14.61 -7.18 1.33
N TYR A 81 14.80 -6.37 2.37
CA TYR A 81 14.18 -5.06 2.57
C TYR A 81 15.23 -4.01 2.26
N TYR A 82 14.92 -3.14 1.29
CA TYR A 82 15.75 -2.02 0.89
C TYR A 82 15.12 -0.74 1.42
N LEU A 83 15.81 -0.05 2.33
CA LEU A 83 15.38 1.18 2.97
C LEU A 83 16.16 2.36 2.41
N PHE A 84 15.45 3.46 2.15
CA PHE A 84 15.97 4.68 1.55
C PHE A 84 15.61 5.87 2.44
N HIS A 85 16.62 6.42 3.11
CA HIS A 85 16.44 7.45 4.13
C HIS A 85 16.47 8.86 3.55
N GLU A 86 15.86 9.81 4.24
CA GLU A 86 15.77 11.20 3.78
C GLU A 86 17.14 11.88 3.63
N ASP A 87 18.15 11.46 4.39
CA ASP A 87 19.52 11.98 4.30
C ASP A 87 20.29 11.49 3.05
N GLY A 88 19.70 10.60 2.23
CA GLY A 88 20.34 10.03 1.04
C GLY A 88 21.09 8.72 1.31
N SER A 89 21.15 8.25 2.55
CA SER A 89 21.68 6.93 2.87
C SER A 89 20.67 5.83 2.50
N SER A 90 21.19 4.64 2.20
CA SER A 90 20.37 3.45 1.97
C SER A 90 20.87 2.27 2.79
N HIS A 91 19.96 1.39 3.16
CA HIS A 91 20.25 0.22 3.98
C HIS A 91 19.52 -1.01 3.46
N LYS A 92 20.11 -2.19 3.67
CA LYS A 92 19.49 -3.48 3.33
C LYS A 92 19.43 -4.37 4.56
N GLN A 93 18.27 -4.94 4.85
CA GLN A 93 18.08 -5.97 5.88
C GLN A 93 17.42 -7.19 5.26
N THR A 94 17.81 -8.39 5.70
CA THR A 94 17.17 -9.62 5.25
C THR A 94 16.21 -10.11 6.33
N MET A 95 14.92 -10.20 5.97
CA MET A 95 13.94 -10.84 6.82
C MET A 95 14.04 -12.35 6.67
N GLY A 96 14.07 -13.06 7.79
CA GLY A 96 14.13 -14.51 7.83
C GLY A 96 14.45 -15.05 9.22
N ARG A 97 14.74 -16.36 9.30
CA ARG A 97 14.95 -17.08 10.57
C ARG A 97 16.41 -17.46 10.83
N ASP A 98 17.28 -17.35 9.84
CA ASP A 98 18.69 -17.75 9.96
C ASP A 98 19.54 -16.63 10.58
N LEU A 99 19.66 -16.64 11.90
CA LEU A 99 20.45 -15.65 12.65
C LEU A 99 21.94 -15.70 12.31
N ASN A 100 22.46 -16.85 11.86
CA ASN A 100 23.87 -16.97 11.45
C ASN A 100 24.16 -16.25 10.13
N LYS A 101 23.10 -15.89 9.37
CA LYS A 101 23.17 -15.07 8.15
C LYS A 101 22.64 -13.66 8.38
N ASP A 102 22.65 -13.20 9.64
CA ASP A 102 22.15 -11.88 10.05
C ASP A 102 20.69 -11.60 9.69
N GLN A 103 19.88 -12.64 9.49
CA GLN A 103 18.45 -12.45 9.24
C GLN A 103 17.74 -11.97 10.51
N ARG A 104 16.65 -11.23 10.31
CA ARG A 104 15.80 -10.71 11.40
C ARG A 104 14.35 -11.10 11.17
N MET A 105 13.64 -11.47 12.24
CA MET A 105 12.21 -11.77 12.16
C MET A 105 11.33 -10.52 12.30
N ILE A 106 11.93 -9.39 12.72
CA ILE A 106 11.26 -8.10 12.81
C ILE A 106 12.13 -7.09 12.05
N ILE A 107 11.51 -6.35 11.14
CA ILE A 107 12.13 -5.21 10.45
C ILE A 107 11.28 -3.98 10.72
N ALA A 108 11.93 -2.92 11.17
CA ALA A 108 11.32 -1.60 11.33
C ALA A 108 11.75 -0.71 10.17
N ALA A 109 10.78 -0.09 9.50
CA ALA A 109 10.98 0.98 8.55
C ALA A 109 10.45 2.28 9.21
N PRO A 110 11.34 3.16 9.70
CA PRO A 110 10.92 4.39 10.34
C PRO A 110 10.13 5.30 9.39
N GLY A 111 9.19 6.07 9.94
CA GLY A 111 8.45 7.09 9.21
C GLY A 111 9.38 8.06 8.48
N GLY A 112 8.99 8.49 7.29
CA GLY A 112 9.82 9.29 6.39
C GLY A 112 10.79 8.47 5.53
N THR A 113 10.83 7.14 5.69
CA THR A 113 11.66 6.23 4.89
C THR A 113 10.88 5.70 3.69
N ALA A 114 11.52 5.61 2.53
CA ALA A 114 11.00 4.80 1.43
C ALA A 114 11.56 3.39 1.52
N LYS A 115 10.76 2.37 1.18
CA LYS A 115 11.16 0.97 1.22
C LYS A 115 10.80 0.25 -0.06
N ALA A 116 11.46 -0.85 -0.33
CA ALA A 116 11.04 -1.88 -1.28
C ALA A 116 11.41 -3.25 -0.70
N ILE A 117 10.68 -4.31 -1.08
CA ILE A 117 10.90 -5.67 -0.57
C ILE A 117 11.06 -6.61 -1.76
N VAL A 118 12.07 -7.47 -1.73
CA VAL A 118 12.34 -8.44 -2.79
C VAL A 118 12.44 -9.84 -2.19
N LEU A 119 11.54 -10.73 -2.62
CA LEU A 119 11.61 -12.15 -2.30
C LEU A 119 12.86 -12.76 -2.92
N HIS A 120 13.58 -13.60 -2.18
CA HIS A 120 14.74 -14.31 -2.73
C HIS A 120 14.29 -15.31 -3.80
N GLU A 121 15.08 -15.50 -4.86
CA GLU A 121 14.68 -16.27 -6.05
C GLU A 121 14.31 -17.74 -5.73
N ASP A 122 14.99 -18.34 -4.75
CA ASP A 122 14.75 -19.71 -4.30
C ASP A 122 13.68 -19.82 -3.19
N THR A 123 12.93 -18.75 -2.93
CA THR A 123 11.90 -18.70 -1.88
C THR A 123 10.52 -18.69 -2.50
N ASP A 124 9.66 -19.60 -2.05
CA ASP A 124 8.29 -19.74 -2.57
C ASP A 124 7.42 -18.51 -2.26
N PHE A 125 7.48 -18.06 -1.01
CA PHE A 125 6.75 -16.90 -0.52
C PHE A 125 7.35 -16.38 0.80
N ILE A 126 6.95 -15.18 1.17
CA ILE A 126 7.09 -14.65 2.53
C ILE A 126 5.73 -14.10 2.96
N LEU A 127 5.31 -14.43 4.18
CA LEU A 127 4.11 -13.90 4.82
C LEU A 127 4.52 -13.15 6.08
N VAL A 128 4.06 -11.90 6.19
CA VAL A 128 4.37 -11.03 7.32
C VAL A 128 3.10 -10.37 7.85
N GLY A 129 3.10 -10.03 9.13
CA GLY A 129 2.22 -8.99 9.66
C GLY A 129 2.91 -7.64 9.50
N SER A 130 2.23 -6.65 8.93
CA SER A 130 2.69 -5.25 8.92
C SER A 130 1.78 -4.42 9.83
N VAL A 131 2.39 -3.59 10.68
CA VAL A 131 1.70 -2.67 11.57
C VAL A 131 2.23 -1.28 11.34
N LEU A 132 1.33 -0.38 10.92
CA LEU A 132 1.63 1.02 10.69
C LEU A 132 1.12 1.88 11.85
N SER A 133 1.96 2.78 12.33
CA SER A 133 1.63 3.74 13.39
C SER A 133 2.27 5.11 13.12
N PRO A 134 1.49 6.20 13.01
CA PRO A 134 0.02 6.27 12.95
C PRO A 134 -0.58 5.45 11.80
N ALA A 135 -1.90 5.19 11.81
CA ALA A 135 -2.52 4.38 10.75
C ALA A 135 -2.27 4.96 9.33
N TRP A 136 -2.18 4.05 8.36
CA TRP A 136 -2.05 4.36 6.94
C TRP A 136 -3.22 5.20 6.44
N SER A 137 -2.91 6.17 5.59
CA SER A 137 -3.88 6.84 4.74
C SER A 137 -3.21 7.23 3.43
N PRO A 138 -3.97 7.49 2.35
CA PRO A 138 -3.44 7.96 1.07
C PRO A 138 -2.54 9.19 1.18
N HIS A 139 -2.88 10.12 2.09
CA HIS A 139 -2.09 11.33 2.34
C HIS A 139 -0.72 11.04 2.96
N ARG A 140 -0.58 9.89 3.60
CA ARG A 140 0.62 9.43 4.33
C ARG A 140 1.46 8.45 3.52
N ALA A 141 1.04 8.10 2.32
CA ALA A 141 1.73 7.17 1.44
C ALA A 141 2.06 7.82 0.10
N LYS A 142 3.20 7.45 -0.46
CA LYS A 142 3.59 7.82 -1.83
C LYS A 142 4.19 6.60 -2.49
N ILE A 143 3.61 6.17 -3.60
CA ILE A 143 4.04 4.97 -4.31
C ILE A 143 4.71 5.39 -5.62
N GLY A 144 5.82 4.73 -5.93
CA GLY A 144 6.66 5.04 -7.07
C GLY A 144 7.68 6.15 -6.79
N ALA A 145 8.52 6.39 -7.79
CA ALA A 145 9.58 7.38 -7.73
C ALA A 145 10.04 7.78 -9.15
N ASP A 146 10.87 8.81 -9.23
CA ASP A 146 11.34 9.42 -10.47
C ASP A 146 12.87 9.36 -10.59
N GLN A 147 13.41 10.00 -11.63
CA GLN A 147 14.86 10.11 -11.81
C GLN A 147 15.59 10.76 -10.63
N ARG A 148 14.96 11.71 -9.91
CA ARG A 148 15.61 12.38 -8.77
C ARG A 148 15.86 11.40 -7.63
N PHE A 149 14.96 10.45 -7.44
CA PHE A 149 15.16 9.36 -6.48
C PHE A 149 16.34 8.47 -6.88
N VAL A 150 16.44 8.11 -8.16
CA VAL A 150 17.57 7.33 -8.68
C VAL A 150 18.89 8.07 -8.46
N ASP A 151 18.94 9.36 -8.82
CA ASP A 151 20.14 10.19 -8.67
C ASP A 151 20.55 10.33 -7.20
N LYS A 152 19.58 10.44 -6.29
CA LYS A 152 19.82 10.57 -4.85
C LYS A 152 20.47 9.32 -4.25
N PHE A 153 20.04 8.13 -4.66
CA PHE A 153 20.44 6.88 -3.99
C PHE A 153 21.43 6.02 -4.79
N ALA A 154 21.65 6.31 -6.08
CA ALA A 154 22.63 5.59 -6.86
C ALA A 154 24.03 5.72 -6.23
N GLY A 155 24.66 4.59 -5.92
CA GLY A 155 25.97 4.54 -5.26
C GLY A 155 25.95 4.77 -3.75
N SER A 156 24.79 4.97 -3.12
CA SER A 156 24.67 5.12 -1.65
C SER A 156 25.01 3.85 -0.86
N SER A 157 24.99 2.70 -1.52
CA SER A 157 25.38 1.38 -0.99
C SER A 157 25.95 0.50 -2.12
N PRO A 158 26.71 -0.57 -1.81
CA PRO A 158 27.27 -1.46 -2.84
C PRO A 158 26.23 -2.09 -3.79
N TRP A 159 24.99 -2.31 -3.31
CA TRP A 159 23.88 -2.86 -4.10
C TRP A 159 23.09 -1.79 -4.87
N ALA A 160 23.23 -0.51 -4.51
CA ALA A 160 22.36 0.57 -4.96
C ALA A 160 22.79 1.13 -6.32
N THR A 161 22.84 0.27 -7.34
CA THR A 161 23.07 0.74 -8.72
C THR A 161 21.82 1.41 -9.27
N ALA A 162 21.97 2.36 -10.20
CA ALA A 162 20.83 3.02 -10.84
C ALA A 162 19.85 2.03 -11.49
N ALA A 163 20.38 0.97 -12.14
CA ALA A 163 19.58 -0.09 -12.73
C ALA A 163 18.79 -0.88 -11.68
N PHE A 164 19.41 -1.21 -10.55
CA PHE A 164 18.75 -1.95 -9.49
C PHE A 164 17.69 -1.09 -8.78
N ILE A 165 17.96 0.20 -8.52
CA ILE A 165 16.96 1.12 -7.97
C ILE A 165 15.76 1.24 -8.93
N ARG A 166 15.99 1.37 -10.24
CA ARG A 166 14.91 1.36 -11.23
C ARG A 166 14.09 0.07 -11.21
N LYS A 167 14.72 -1.09 -11.00
CA LYS A 167 14.02 -2.37 -10.79
C LYS A 167 13.11 -2.32 -9.55
N LEU A 168 13.58 -1.72 -8.45
CA LEU A 168 12.80 -1.58 -7.22
C LEU A 168 11.63 -0.60 -7.37
N ILE A 169 11.76 0.44 -8.20
CA ILE A 169 10.64 1.36 -8.53
C ILE A 169 9.61 0.66 -9.43
N GLY A 170 10.09 -0.18 -10.35
CA GLY A 170 9.26 -1.03 -11.20
C GLY A 170 8.35 -0.23 -12.15
N PRO A 171 7.08 -0.64 -12.34
CA PRO A 171 6.15 -0.02 -13.30
C PRO A 171 5.67 1.38 -12.89
N ASN A 172 6.07 1.83 -11.69
CA ASN A 172 5.74 3.13 -11.13
C ASN A 172 6.83 4.19 -11.36
N PHE A 173 7.77 3.94 -12.28
CA PHE A 173 8.77 4.94 -12.64
C PHE A 173 8.10 6.17 -13.29
N ASP A 174 8.46 7.37 -12.84
CA ASP A 174 7.84 8.66 -13.18
C ASP A 174 6.33 8.73 -12.90
N LYS A 175 5.81 7.81 -12.09
CA LYS A 175 4.46 7.85 -11.53
C LYS A 175 4.61 8.06 -10.03
N ARG A 176 3.96 9.10 -9.52
CA ARG A 176 3.86 9.31 -8.07
C ARG A 176 2.39 9.31 -7.71
N MET A 177 1.99 8.24 -7.04
CA MET A 177 0.61 8.06 -6.59
C MET A 177 0.56 8.33 -5.09
N GLY A 178 -0.50 9.02 -4.64
CA GLY A 178 -0.67 9.42 -3.26
C GLY A 178 -0.12 10.78 -2.86
N GLY A 179 -0.21 11.06 -1.56
CA GLY A 179 0.04 12.38 -1.00
C GLY A 179 -1.23 13.23 -0.87
N LYS A 180 -1.08 14.55 -0.76
CA LYS A 180 -2.21 15.47 -0.58
C LYS A 180 -2.82 15.80 -1.95
N ASP A 181 -4.09 15.47 -2.13
CA ASP A 181 -4.94 16.01 -3.21
C ASP A 181 -5.85 17.10 -2.65
N ALA A 182 -6.22 18.05 -3.50
CA ALA A 182 -7.29 19.00 -3.19
C ALA A 182 -8.69 18.41 -3.44
N SER A 183 -8.79 17.25 -4.10
CA SER A 183 -10.05 16.62 -4.49
C SER A 183 -10.13 15.14 -4.11
N LEU A 184 -11.29 14.71 -3.64
CA LEU A 184 -11.58 13.30 -3.34
C LEU A 184 -12.28 12.65 -4.55
N ASN A 185 -11.51 12.36 -5.59
CA ASN A 185 -11.98 11.68 -6.80
C ASN A 185 -11.81 10.16 -6.65
N LEU A 186 -12.91 9.49 -6.31
CA LEU A 186 -12.95 8.05 -6.08
C LEU A 186 -13.23 7.31 -7.38
N GLU A 187 -12.69 6.10 -7.48
CA GLU A 187 -13.03 5.15 -8.53
C GLU A 187 -13.50 3.83 -7.88
N LEU A 188 -14.61 3.28 -8.36
CA LEU A 188 -15.07 1.94 -8.04
C LEU A 188 -14.78 1.02 -9.22
N GLN A 189 -13.92 0.04 -8.97
CA GLN A 189 -13.44 -0.92 -9.97
C GLN A 189 -14.41 -2.08 -10.15
N ALA A 190 -14.26 -2.83 -11.24
CA ALA A 190 -15.14 -3.96 -11.59
C ALA A 190 -15.17 -5.08 -10.54
N ASP A 191 -14.10 -5.24 -9.77
CA ASP A 191 -13.98 -6.19 -8.67
C ASP A 191 -14.55 -5.67 -7.33
N GLY A 192 -15.11 -4.45 -7.33
CA GLY A 192 -15.65 -3.80 -6.15
C GLY A 192 -14.62 -3.05 -5.31
N GLN A 193 -13.37 -2.99 -5.74
CA GLN A 193 -12.34 -2.22 -5.06
C GLN A 193 -12.55 -0.72 -5.23
N ILE A 194 -12.41 0.02 -4.11
CA ILE A 194 -12.48 1.47 -4.09
C ILE A 194 -11.06 2.01 -4.15
N THR A 195 -10.77 2.89 -5.09
CA THR A 195 -9.46 3.54 -5.21
C THR A 195 -9.58 5.06 -5.13
N TRP A 196 -8.53 5.69 -4.61
CA TRP A 196 -8.32 7.13 -4.66
C TRP A 196 -6.85 7.42 -4.89
N GLN A 197 -6.54 8.23 -5.91
CA GLN A 197 -5.17 8.40 -6.42
C GLN A 197 -4.51 7.04 -6.69
N GLY A 198 -5.28 6.09 -7.25
CA GLY A 198 -4.90 4.70 -7.52
C GLY A 198 -4.68 3.82 -6.28
N MET A 199 -4.69 4.35 -5.05
CA MET A 199 -4.53 3.54 -3.84
C MET A 199 -5.85 2.95 -3.38
N GLN A 200 -5.81 1.70 -2.95
CA GLN A 200 -6.97 0.96 -2.47
C GLN A 200 -7.42 1.43 -1.09
N LEU A 201 -8.74 1.56 -0.91
CA LEU A 201 -9.37 1.98 0.33
C LEU A 201 -10.31 0.91 0.87
N SER A 202 -10.20 0.61 2.16
CA SER A 202 -11.29 -0.04 2.90
C SER A 202 -12.44 0.94 3.15
N LEU A 203 -13.64 0.43 3.45
CA LEU A 203 -14.78 1.27 3.83
C LEU A 203 -14.50 2.16 5.05
N LYS A 204 -13.78 1.64 6.05
CA LYS A 204 -13.40 2.43 7.24
C LYS A 204 -12.45 3.57 6.88
N GLN A 205 -11.45 3.32 6.03
CA GLN A 205 -10.55 4.36 5.55
C GLN A 205 -11.28 5.39 4.68
N LEU A 206 -12.17 4.92 3.79
CA LEU A 206 -13.02 5.81 2.99
C LEU A 206 -13.86 6.73 3.87
N SER A 207 -14.48 6.21 4.93
CA SER A 207 -15.28 6.98 5.89
C SER A 207 -14.45 8.12 6.49
N GLN A 208 -13.25 7.80 6.96
CA GLN A 208 -12.32 8.76 7.52
C GLN A 208 -11.89 9.82 6.49
N GLN A 209 -11.65 9.43 5.23
CA GLN A 209 -11.35 10.39 4.16
C GLN A 209 -12.53 11.29 3.84
N MET A 210 -13.76 10.77 3.80
CA MET A 210 -14.97 11.56 3.57
C MET A 210 -15.20 12.60 4.67
N LEU A 211 -15.08 12.19 5.94
CA LEU A 211 -15.18 13.09 7.09
C LEU A 211 -14.12 14.19 7.05
N HIS A 212 -12.86 13.80 6.78
CA HIS A 212 -11.75 14.75 6.68
C HIS A 212 -11.95 15.75 5.54
N PHE A 213 -12.24 15.26 4.33
CA PHE A 213 -12.47 16.09 3.16
C PHE A 213 -13.60 17.10 3.38
N LYS A 214 -14.74 16.64 3.92
CA LYS A 214 -15.89 17.50 4.23
C LYS A 214 -15.55 18.56 5.29
N SER A 215 -14.76 18.21 6.31
CA SER A 215 -14.36 19.18 7.35
C SER A 215 -13.55 20.36 6.78
N GLN A 216 -12.82 20.13 5.69
CA GLN A 216 -12.03 21.15 5.00
C GLN A 216 -12.79 21.81 3.85
N ASN A 217 -13.72 21.08 3.22
CA ASN A 217 -14.42 21.48 2.00
C ASN A 217 -15.92 21.19 2.12
N PRO A 218 -16.67 21.92 2.98
CA PRO A 218 -18.03 21.55 3.37
C PRO A 218 -19.03 21.49 2.21
N ASP A 219 -18.84 22.33 1.20
CA ASP A 219 -19.74 22.46 0.05
C ASP A 219 -19.22 21.76 -1.22
N THR A 220 -18.00 21.21 -1.18
CA THR A 220 -17.38 20.60 -2.37
C THR A 220 -17.84 19.14 -2.50
N PRO A 221 -18.37 18.74 -3.67
CA PRO A 221 -18.78 17.36 -3.89
C PRO A 221 -17.58 16.42 -4.00
N ILE A 222 -17.75 15.22 -3.47
CA ILE A 222 -16.92 14.05 -3.74
C ILE A 222 -17.37 13.46 -5.07
N HIS A 223 -16.43 13.16 -5.96
CA HIS A 223 -16.74 12.51 -7.23
C HIS A 223 -16.47 11.01 -7.14
N LEU A 224 -17.41 10.19 -7.61
CA LEU A 224 -17.25 8.74 -7.73
C LEU A 224 -17.44 8.32 -9.19
N GLN A 225 -16.37 7.82 -9.78
CA GLN A 225 -16.41 7.12 -11.07
C GLN A 225 -16.72 5.64 -10.83
N ILE A 226 -17.74 5.11 -11.51
CA ILE A 226 -18.23 3.74 -11.31
C ILE A 226 -17.99 2.96 -12.59
N ASN A 227 -17.20 1.89 -12.50
CA ASN A 227 -17.12 0.90 -13.57
C ASN A 227 -18.47 0.18 -13.71
N ASP A 228 -18.99 0.04 -14.93
CA ASP A 228 -20.30 -0.57 -15.18
C ASP A 228 -20.43 -2.03 -14.71
N LEU A 229 -19.31 -2.73 -14.52
CA LEU A 229 -19.27 -4.10 -14.00
C LEU A 229 -19.16 -4.18 -12.47
N SER A 230 -19.14 -3.04 -11.77
CA SER A 230 -18.98 -3.00 -10.31
C SER A 230 -20.14 -3.69 -9.57
N PRO A 231 -19.88 -4.39 -8.45
CA PRO A 231 -20.93 -5.01 -7.65
C PRO A 231 -21.94 -3.97 -7.12
N PRO A 232 -23.26 -4.20 -7.23
CA PRO A 232 -24.28 -3.29 -6.71
C PRO A 232 -24.17 -3.02 -5.21
N GLU A 233 -23.73 -4.01 -4.44
CA GLU A 233 -23.51 -3.88 -2.99
C GLU A 233 -22.40 -2.88 -2.66
N ALA A 234 -21.32 -2.84 -3.44
CA ALA A 234 -20.23 -1.90 -3.23
C ALA A 234 -20.70 -0.45 -3.46
N ILE A 235 -21.52 -0.23 -4.49
CA ILE A 235 -22.18 1.06 -4.73
C ILE A 235 -23.06 1.45 -3.54
N SER A 236 -23.90 0.52 -3.06
CA SER A 236 -24.79 0.75 -1.90
C SER A 236 -24.02 1.11 -0.63
N ASN A 237 -22.89 0.46 -0.38
CA ASN A 237 -22.03 0.73 0.76
C ASN A 237 -21.44 2.14 0.71
N ILE A 238 -20.93 2.58 -0.45
CA ILE A 238 -20.38 3.94 -0.62
C ILE A 238 -21.46 5.00 -0.45
N VAL A 239 -22.65 4.79 -1.03
CA VAL A 239 -23.78 5.72 -0.90
C VAL A 239 -24.24 5.84 0.56
N SER A 240 -24.30 4.71 1.28
CA SER A 240 -24.66 4.71 2.71
C SER A 240 -23.63 5.49 3.52
N LEU A 241 -22.34 5.29 3.24
CA LEU A 241 -21.26 5.99 3.92
C LEU A 241 -21.26 7.50 3.65
N ALA A 242 -21.56 7.92 2.42
CA ALA A 242 -21.71 9.33 2.08
C ALA A 242 -22.87 9.96 2.88
N ARG A 243 -23.99 9.25 3.09
CA ARG A 243 -25.09 9.73 3.93
C ARG A 243 -24.70 9.82 5.40
N GLU A 244 -24.02 8.82 5.94
CA GLU A 244 -23.58 8.77 7.34
C GLU A 244 -22.58 9.89 7.67
N THR A 245 -21.65 10.17 6.75
CA THR A 245 -20.68 11.27 6.88
C THR A 245 -21.28 12.63 6.48
N GLY A 246 -22.47 12.61 5.88
CA GLY A 246 -23.15 13.75 5.29
C GLY A 246 -22.35 14.42 4.17
N ALA A 247 -21.53 13.66 3.45
CA ALA A 247 -20.78 14.16 2.31
C ALA A 247 -21.66 14.22 1.05
N ASN A 248 -21.47 15.26 0.24
CA ASN A 248 -22.15 15.36 -1.05
C ASN A 248 -21.44 14.47 -2.08
N LEU A 249 -22.13 13.49 -2.65
CA LEU A 249 -21.57 12.50 -3.56
C LEU A 249 -22.14 12.64 -4.98
N HIS A 250 -21.28 12.93 -5.95
CA HIS A 250 -21.61 12.98 -7.37
C HIS A 250 -21.10 11.71 -8.06
N MET A 251 -22.01 10.91 -8.61
CA MET A 251 -21.68 9.62 -9.23
C MET A 251 -21.75 9.70 -10.76
N ASN A 252 -20.72 9.19 -11.43
CA ASN A 252 -20.65 9.07 -12.88
C ASN A 252 -20.33 7.63 -13.27
N LYS A 253 -21.13 7.02 -14.14
CA LYS A 253 -20.84 5.69 -14.69
C LYS A 253 -19.90 5.78 -15.89
N ILE A 254 -18.97 4.85 -15.99
CA ILE A 254 -18.02 4.75 -17.09
C ILE A 254 -18.12 3.35 -17.71
N SER A 255 -18.47 3.32 -18.99
CA SER A 255 -18.42 2.10 -19.80
C SER A 255 -16.98 1.88 -20.27
N CYS A 256 -16.30 0.89 -19.71
CA CYS A 256 -15.01 0.46 -20.24
C CYS A 256 -15.23 -0.37 -21.52
N ASN A 257 -14.87 0.18 -22.68
CA ASN A 257 -14.62 -0.60 -23.88
C ASN A 257 -13.27 -1.32 -23.72
N SER A 258 -13.35 -2.65 -23.65
CA SER A 258 -12.26 -3.64 -23.68
C SER A 258 -11.30 -3.68 -22.48
N PRO A 259 -10.90 -4.89 -22.03
CA PRO A 259 -9.87 -5.04 -21.02
C PRO A 259 -8.51 -4.63 -21.61
N LEU A 260 -7.74 -3.83 -20.88
CA LEU A 260 -6.30 -3.69 -21.14
C LEU A 260 -5.62 -5.06 -20.90
N PRO A 261 -4.57 -5.39 -21.69
CA PRO A 261 -3.97 -6.72 -21.79
C PRO A 261 -3.26 -7.20 -20.53
#